data_AF-A0A1F5QYE2-F1
#
_entry.id   AF-A0A1F5QYE2-F1
#
_cell.length_a   1.000
_cell.length_b   1.000
_cell.length_c   1.000
_cell.angle_alpha   90.00
_cell.angle_beta   90.00
_cell.angle_gamma   90.00
#
_symmetry.space_group_name_H-M   'P 1'
#
loop_
_entity.id
_entity.type
_entity.pdbx_description
1 polymer ?
#
loop_
_entity_poly.entity_id
_entity_poly.type
_entity_poly.pdbx_seq_one_letter_code
_entity_poly.pdbx_strand_id
1 'polypeptide(L)'
;MLMSNFKSRLVAFSVLLALLSCAPAPIYRAGPARETAAPQSDPVKKNEKPAAEWPLTTVTGIASYYGKEFHGRKTANGETFDMNAMTAAHRTLPFGTMVRVTNLSNDQSITVRINDRGPFIKGRIIDLSYGAAKTIDLLSIGQVKLEVLKYPQ
;
A
#
# COMPACT_ATOMS: atom_id res chain seq x y z
N MET A 1 -37.99 -61.96 -22.05
CA MET A 1 -39.34 -61.38 -21.86
C MET A 1 -39.56 -61.25 -20.36
N LEU A 2 -39.59 -60.01 -19.86
CA LEU A 2 -39.69 -59.66 -18.43
C LEU A 2 -41.11 -59.90 -17.89
N MET A 3 -41.22 -60.71 -16.83
CA MET A 3 -42.34 -60.82 -15.89
C MET A 3 -41.72 -61.41 -14.60
N SER A 4 -42.09 -61.18 -13.35
CA SER A 4 -43.01 -60.29 -12.64
C SER A 4 -42.78 -60.59 -11.14
N ASN A 5 -42.87 -59.56 -10.30
CA ASN A 5 -43.13 -59.52 -8.86
C ASN A 5 -43.46 -60.84 -8.11
N PHE A 6 -42.76 -61.11 -6.99
CA PHE A 6 -43.33 -61.88 -5.88
C PHE A 6 -42.85 -61.37 -4.51
N LYS A 7 -43.75 -61.51 -3.54
CA LYS A 7 -43.88 -60.76 -2.30
C LYS A 7 -43.03 -61.31 -1.15
N SER A 8 -42.57 -60.38 -0.31
CA SER A 8 -42.50 -60.40 1.17
C SER A 8 -42.45 -61.75 1.88
N ARG A 9 -41.36 -62.01 2.61
CA ARG A 9 -41.40 -62.73 3.90
C ARG A 9 -40.43 -62.12 4.91
N LEU A 10 -41.04 -61.55 5.94
CA LEU A 10 -40.51 -61.12 7.22
C LEU A 10 -39.75 -62.25 7.93
N VAL A 11 -38.51 -62.04 8.36
CA VAL A 11 -37.96 -62.61 9.61
C VAL A 11 -36.91 -61.64 10.15
N ALA A 12 -37.26 -60.94 11.21
CA ALA A 12 -36.31 -60.30 12.10
C ALA A 12 -35.65 -61.39 12.96
N PHE A 13 -34.33 -61.47 12.98
CA PHE A 13 -33.60 -62.13 14.05
C PHE A 13 -32.30 -61.37 14.32
N SER A 14 -32.31 -60.69 15.46
CA SER A 14 -31.21 -60.00 16.08
C SER A 14 -30.08 -60.99 16.40
N VAL A 15 -28.84 -60.69 16.00
CA VAL A 15 -27.65 -61.24 16.68
C VAL A 15 -26.63 -60.12 16.87
N LEU A 16 -26.48 -59.81 18.15
CA LEU A 16 -25.45 -59.01 18.78
C LEU A 16 -24.05 -59.59 18.48
N LEU A 17 -23.14 -58.78 17.96
CA LEU A 17 -21.70 -58.99 18.21
C LEU A 17 -20.95 -57.65 18.20
N ALA A 18 -20.65 -57.17 19.40
CA ALA A 18 -19.71 -56.10 19.62
C ALA A 18 -18.28 -56.66 19.54
N LEU A 19 -17.45 -56.12 18.65
CA LEU A 19 -16.00 -56.15 18.80
C LEU A 19 -15.41 -54.80 18.35
N LEU A 20 -14.80 -54.13 19.33
CA LEU A 20 -13.93 -52.98 19.19
C LEU A 20 -12.80 -53.29 18.18
N SER A 21 -12.60 -52.41 17.21
CA SER A 21 -11.24 -52.10 16.78
C SER A 21 -11.11 -50.60 16.51
N CYS A 22 -10.03 -50.08 17.07
CA CYS A 22 -9.75 -48.69 17.29
C CYS A 22 -9.12 -48.08 16.03
N ALA A 23 -9.69 -47.00 15.51
CA ALA A 23 -8.96 -46.04 14.69
C ALA A 23 -9.44 -44.63 15.06
N PRO A 24 -8.62 -43.81 15.72
CA PRO A 24 -8.93 -42.39 15.89
C PRO A 24 -8.72 -41.70 14.54
N ALA A 25 -9.81 -41.36 13.85
CA ALA A 25 -9.76 -40.32 12.83
C ALA A 25 -9.41 -38.99 13.53
N PRO A 26 -8.58 -38.11 12.94
CA PRO A 26 -8.38 -36.78 13.50
C PRO A 26 -9.71 -36.04 13.39
N ILE A 27 -10.40 -35.92 14.52
CA ILE A 27 -11.49 -34.97 14.66
C ILE A 27 -10.83 -33.60 14.56
N TYR A 28 -10.88 -32.99 13.39
CA TYR A 28 -10.82 -31.53 13.29
C TYR A 28 -12.01 -31.01 14.08
N ARG A 29 -11.81 -30.84 15.40
CA ARG A 29 -12.68 -30.02 16.23
C ARG A 29 -12.50 -28.61 15.68
N ALA A 30 -13.45 -28.20 14.84
CA ALA A 30 -13.78 -26.81 14.71
C ALA A 30 -14.18 -26.34 16.13
N GLY A 31 -13.20 -25.81 16.86
CA GLY A 31 -13.47 -25.11 18.11
C GLY A 31 -14.39 -23.93 17.82
N PRO A 32 -15.19 -23.48 18.80
CA PRO A 32 -16.01 -22.30 18.61
C PRO A 32 -15.09 -21.15 18.23
N ALA A 33 -15.44 -20.44 17.16
CA ALA A 33 -14.78 -19.20 16.80
C ALA A 33 -14.73 -18.32 18.04
N ARG A 34 -13.54 -18.16 18.61
CA ARG A 34 -13.33 -17.32 19.79
C ARG A 34 -13.36 -15.90 19.27
N GLU A 35 -14.55 -15.33 19.32
CA GLU A 35 -14.82 -13.90 19.16
C GLU A 35 -13.97 -13.17 20.21
N THR A 36 -12.78 -12.75 19.77
CA THR A 36 -11.95 -11.81 20.50
C THR A 36 -12.39 -10.44 20.01
N ALA A 37 -13.14 -9.76 20.87
CA ALA A 37 -13.51 -8.38 20.67
C ALA A 37 -12.25 -7.49 20.65
N ALA A 38 -12.07 -6.79 19.53
CA ALA A 38 -11.39 -5.50 19.32
C ALA A 38 -9.82 -5.49 19.38
N PRO A 39 -9.15 -4.55 18.68
CA PRO A 39 -9.59 -3.19 18.43
C PRO A 39 -10.32 -3.08 17.09
N GLN A 40 -11.52 -2.51 17.12
CA GLN A 40 -12.11 -1.91 15.95
C GLN A 40 -11.10 -0.86 15.47
N SER A 41 -10.43 -1.10 14.36
CA SER A 41 -9.67 -0.06 13.69
C SER A 41 -10.71 1.01 13.33
N ASP A 42 -10.62 2.16 13.99
CA ASP A 42 -11.39 3.33 13.63
C ASP A 42 -11.40 3.48 12.11
N PRO A 43 -12.53 3.86 11.48
CA PRO A 43 -12.52 4.13 10.06
C PRO A 43 -11.45 5.18 9.81
N VAL A 44 -10.41 4.82 9.06
CA VAL A 44 -9.33 5.73 8.65
C VAL A 44 -9.98 6.98 8.09
N LYS A 45 -10.06 8.04 8.90
CA LYS A 45 -10.47 9.37 8.46
C LYS A 45 -9.37 9.86 7.53
N LYS A 46 -9.52 9.58 6.24
CA LYS A 46 -8.85 10.36 5.20
C LYS A 46 -9.33 11.79 5.37
N ASN A 47 -8.51 12.62 6.01
CA ASN A 47 -8.47 14.09 6.02
C ASN A 47 -7.99 14.71 7.35
N GLU A 48 -7.37 13.94 8.25
CA GLU A 48 -6.65 14.56 9.37
C GLU A 48 -5.31 15.12 8.87
N LYS A 49 -5.29 16.44 8.65
CA LYS A 49 -4.07 17.23 8.46
C LYS A 49 -3.14 16.88 9.63
N PRO A 50 -1.94 16.30 9.39
CA PRO A 50 -1.03 15.91 10.47
C PRO A 50 -0.84 17.08 11.42
N ALA A 51 -0.88 16.81 12.73
CA ALA A 51 -0.61 17.80 13.77
C ALA A 51 0.63 18.60 13.37
N ALA A 52 0.47 19.92 13.25
CA ALA A 52 1.33 20.74 12.41
C ALA A 52 2.78 20.80 12.92
N GLU A 53 3.63 19.93 12.37
CA GLU A 53 5.07 20.18 12.33
C GLU A 53 5.31 21.44 11.50
N TRP A 54 5.90 22.47 12.11
CA TRP A 54 6.27 23.68 11.40
C TRP A 54 7.37 23.35 10.38
N PRO A 55 7.25 23.78 9.11
CA PRO A 55 8.28 23.50 8.13
C PRO A 55 9.58 24.22 8.50
N LEU A 56 10.70 23.51 8.37
CA LEU A 56 12.05 24.05 8.57
C LEU A 56 12.39 25.09 7.50
N THR A 57 11.88 24.92 6.30
CA THR A 57 12.07 25.82 5.17
C THR A 57 10.89 25.68 4.20
N THR A 58 10.47 26.81 3.63
CA THR A 58 9.38 26.85 2.64
C THR A 58 9.86 27.55 1.38
N VAL A 59 9.62 26.94 0.22
CA VAL A 59 9.97 27.49 -1.09
C VAL A 59 8.85 27.22 -2.08
N THR A 60 8.48 28.22 -2.87
CA THR A 60 7.55 28.07 -4.00
C THR A 60 8.32 28.07 -5.31
N GLY A 61 7.90 27.25 -6.27
CA GLY A 61 8.49 27.24 -7.60
C GLY A 61 7.85 26.23 -8.52
N ILE A 62 8.52 25.95 -9.64
CA ILE A 62 8.00 25.07 -10.67
C ILE A 62 8.41 23.62 -10.39
N ALA A 63 7.48 22.69 -10.50
CA ALA A 63 7.75 21.26 -10.46
C ALA A 63 7.43 20.60 -11.79
N SER A 64 8.01 19.41 -11.98
CA SER A 64 7.57 18.46 -12.98
C SER A 64 7.65 17.04 -12.41
N TYR A 65 7.56 16.02 -13.27
CA TYR A 65 7.79 14.63 -12.88
C TYR A 65 8.67 13.89 -13.88
N TYR A 66 9.28 12.80 -13.43
CA TYR A 66 10.03 11.85 -14.25
C TYR A 66 9.50 10.44 -14.02
N GLY A 67 9.64 9.55 -15.01
CA GLY A 67 8.85 8.32 -15.02
C GLY A 67 9.48 7.13 -15.69
N LYS A 68 8.68 6.46 -16.52
CA LYS A 68 8.89 5.11 -17.03
C LYS A 68 10.27 4.89 -17.66
N GLU A 69 10.78 5.89 -18.37
CA GLU A 69 12.09 5.89 -19.03
C GLU A 69 13.27 5.73 -18.06
N PHE A 70 13.10 6.11 -16.80
CA PHE A 70 14.12 5.96 -15.75
C PHE A 70 13.87 4.74 -14.85
N HIS A 71 12.70 4.11 -14.91
CA HIS A 71 12.34 3.03 -13.99
C HIS A 71 13.36 1.89 -14.02
N GLY A 72 13.78 1.42 -12.84
CA GLY A 72 14.79 0.38 -12.69
C GLY A 72 16.25 0.86 -12.83
N ARG A 73 16.49 2.13 -13.18
CA ARG A 73 17.85 2.70 -13.20
C ARG A 73 18.28 3.12 -11.80
N LYS A 74 19.58 3.41 -11.65
CA LYS A 74 20.12 3.97 -10.41
C LYS A 74 19.82 5.46 -10.31
N THR A 75 19.32 5.89 -9.15
CA THR A 75 19.26 7.30 -8.75
C THR A 75 20.64 7.79 -8.33
N ALA A 76 20.81 9.09 -8.15
CA ALA A 76 22.06 9.69 -7.69
C ALA A 76 22.48 9.26 -6.28
N ASN A 77 21.57 8.74 -5.45
CA ASN A 77 21.92 8.15 -4.14
C ASN A 77 22.20 6.64 -4.19
N GLY A 78 22.16 6.01 -5.38
CA GLY A 78 22.47 4.59 -5.58
C GLY A 78 21.28 3.63 -5.42
N GLU A 79 20.11 4.11 -5.00
CA GLU A 79 18.88 3.32 -4.98
C GLU A 79 18.43 2.96 -6.41
N THR A 80 17.68 1.87 -6.54
CA THR A 80 16.98 1.57 -7.80
C THR A 80 15.70 2.40 -7.86
N PHE A 81 15.53 3.19 -8.91
CA PHE A 81 14.37 4.07 -9.07
C PHE A 81 13.08 3.28 -9.31
N ASP A 82 12.12 3.46 -8.41
CA ASP A 82 10.73 3.05 -8.59
C ASP A 82 9.87 4.26 -8.93
N MET A 83 9.29 4.27 -10.13
CA MET A 83 8.45 5.37 -10.60
C MET A 83 7.17 5.53 -9.77
N ASN A 84 6.76 4.52 -9.03
CA ASN A 84 5.55 4.54 -8.20
C ASN A 84 5.84 4.91 -6.72
N ALA A 85 7.11 4.98 -6.31
CA ALA A 85 7.48 5.31 -4.94
C ALA A 85 7.32 6.81 -4.65
N MET A 86 7.10 7.18 -3.37
CA MET A 86 6.98 8.59 -2.95
C MET A 86 8.35 9.25 -2.80
N THR A 87 8.99 9.50 -3.94
CA THR A 87 10.36 10.01 -4.04
C THR A 87 10.44 11.19 -5.01
N ALA A 88 11.52 11.96 -4.91
CA ALA A 88 11.76 13.11 -5.79
C ALA A 88 13.25 13.41 -5.98
N ALA A 89 13.56 14.10 -7.07
CA ALA A 89 14.85 14.67 -7.38
C ALA A 89 14.91 16.15 -6.96
N HIS A 90 15.95 16.51 -6.21
CA HIS A 90 16.22 17.90 -5.84
C HIS A 90 17.73 18.20 -5.89
N ARG A 91 18.10 19.45 -6.25
CA ARG A 91 19.48 19.82 -6.59
C ARG A 91 20.43 19.71 -5.40
N THR A 92 20.03 20.28 -4.27
CA THR A 92 20.94 20.53 -3.14
C THR A 92 20.48 19.92 -1.81
N LEU A 93 19.18 19.71 -1.60
CA LEU A 93 18.69 19.02 -0.41
C LEU A 93 19.42 17.68 -0.19
N PRO A 94 19.86 17.40 1.05
CA PRO A 94 20.46 16.12 1.40
C PRO A 94 19.55 14.96 1.00
N PHE A 95 20.14 13.84 0.56
CA PHE A 95 19.36 12.62 0.35
C PHE A 95 18.74 12.17 1.68
N GLY A 96 17.51 11.69 1.63
CA GLY A 96 16.73 11.33 2.82
C GLY A 96 15.91 12.49 3.40
N THR A 97 16.07 13.72 2.91
CA THR A 97 15.21 14.85 3.33
C THR A 97 13.75 14.54 3.01
N MET A 98 12.85 14.79 3.97
CA MET A 98 11.41 14.66 3.81
C MET A 98 10.80 16.01 3.48
N VAL A 99 10.09 16.09 2.37
CA VAL A 99 9.51 17.32 1.83
C VAL A 99 8.03 17.11 1.57
N ARG A 100 7.18 17.97 2.13
CA ARG A 100 5.78 18.09 1.73
C ARG A 100 5.71 18.97 0.49
N VAL A 101 5.07 18.45 -0.56
CA VAL A 101 4.89 19.11 -1.84
C VAL A 101 3.40 19.35 -2.01
N THR A 102 3.01 20.62 -2.10
CA THR A 102 1.63 21.03 -2.37
C THR A 102 1.52 21.51 -3.81
N ASN A 103 0.62 20.90 -4.59
CA ASN A 103 0.21 21.43 -5.89
C ASN A 103 -0.69 22.65 -5.66
N LEU A 104 -0.26 23.82 -6.12
CA LEU A 104 -0.96 25.07 -5.85
C LEU A 104 -2.20 25.28 -6.73
N SER A 105 -2.43 24.43 -7.74
CA SER A 105 -3.64 24.51 -8.55
C SER A 105 -4.87 23.86 -7.90
N ASN A 106 -4.66 22.95 -6.93
CA ASN A 106 -5.74 22.15 -6.33
C ASN A 106 -5.58 21.92 -4.81
N ASP A 107 -4.56 22.52 -4.20
CA ASP A 107 -4.17 22.40 -2.78
C ASP A 107 -3.90 20.97 -2.27
N GLN A 108 -3.80 19.99 -3.18
CA GLN A 108 -3.42 18.63 -2.81
C GLN A 108 -1.94 18.57 -2.46
N SER A 109 -1.59 17.73 -1.48
CA SER A 109 -0.21 17.59 -1.05
C SER A 109 0.19 16.15 -0.78
N ILE A 110 1.49 15.89 -0.93
CA ILE A 110 2.12 14.61 -0.66
C ILE A 110 3.48 14.84 0.00
N THR A 111 3.88 13.94 0.89
CA THR A 111 5.24 13.93 1.43
C THR A 111 6.10 12.98 0.62
N VAL A 112 7.24 13.47 0.14
CA VAL A 112 8.22 12.70 -0.62
C VAL A 112 9.58 12.71 0.07
N ARG A 113 10.37 11.66 -0.21
CA ARG A 113 11.78 11.59 0.20
C ARG A 113 12.68 11.98 -0.97
N ILE A 114 13.67 12.84 -0.71
CA ILE A 114 14.69 13.15 -1.70
C ILE A 114 15.65 11.98 -1.84
N ASN A 115 15.74 11.37 -3.03
CA ASN A 115 16.69 10.28 -3.30
C ASN A 115 17.46 10.45 -4.61
N ASP A 116 17.23 11.55 -5.34
CA ASP A 116 17.86 11.77 -6.63
C ASP A 116 18.28 13.24 -6.85
N ARG A 117 19.05 13.49 -7.91
CA ARG A 117 19.57 14.81 -8.30
C ARG A 117 18.92 15.31 -9.58
N GLY A 118 18.76 16.63 -9.62
CA GLY A 118 17.97 17.35 -10.61
C GLY A 118 16.98 18.27 -9.89
N PRO A 119 16.02 18.90 -10.59
CA PRO A 119 15.97 19.08 -12.03
C PRO A 119 17.22 19.79 -12.56
N PHE A 120 17.72 19.38 -13.74
CA PHE A 120 18.77 20.13 -14.44
C PHE A 120 18.21 21.15 -15.44
N ILE A 121 16.88 21.27 -15.51
CA ILE A 121 16.18 22.30 -16.29
C ILE A 121 16.05 23.57 -15.45
N LYS A 122 16.47 24.71 -16.00
CA LYS A 122 16.41 26.02 -15.35
C LYS A 122 14.96 26.35 -14.96
N GLY A 123 14.77 26.91 -13.76
CA GLY A 123 13.46 27.36 -13.25
C GLY A 123 12.64 26.29 -12.53
N ARG A 124 12.86 24.99 -12.77
CA ARG A 124 12.23 23.93 -11.96
C ARG A 124 12.96 23.77 -10.63
N ILE A 125 12.26 23.51 -9.53
CA ILE A 125 12.84 23.35 -8.19
C ILE A 125 12.83 21.89 -7.71
N ILE A 126 11.92 21.07 -8.23
CA ILE A 126 11.80 19.65 -7.89
C ILE A 126 11.24 18.87 -9.09
N ASP A 127 11.70 17.64 -9.29
CA ASP A 127 11.03 16.67 -10.16
C ASP A 127 10.51 15.53 -9.28
N LEU A 128 9.22 15.22 -9.35
CA LEU A 128 8.58 14.14 -8.59
C LEU A 128 8.69 12.81 -9.35
N SER A 129 8.64 11.68 -8.64
CA SER A 129 8.28 10.42 -9.29
C SER A 129 6.87 10.51 -9.90
N TYR A 130 6.60 9.71 -10.93
CA TYR A 130 5.27 9.61 -11.51
C TYR A 130 4.17 9.30 -10.48
N GLY A 131 4.44 8.38 -9.54
CA GLY A 131 3.50 8.01 -8.49
C GLY A 131 3.15 9.20 -7.59
N ALA A 132 4.17 9.95 -7.13
CA ALA A 132 3.96 11.12 -6.29
C ALA A 132 3.23 12.25 -7.02
N ALA A 133 3.60 12.51 -8.27
CA ALA A 133 2.94 13.50 -9.11
C ALA A 133 1.46 13.17 -9.36
N LYS A 134 1.17 11.88 -9.63
CA LYS A 134 -0.20 11.39 -9.82
C LYS A 134 -1.06 11.57 -8.56
N THR A 135 -0.50 11.39 -7.37
CA THR A 135 -1.24 11.53 -6.11
C THR A 135 -1.75 12.95 -5.86
N ILE A 136 -1.07 13.98 -6.37
CA ILE A 136 -1.46 15.39 -6.21
C ILE A 136 -1.97 16.03 -7.51
N ASP A 137 -2.28 15.20 -8.52
CA ASP A 137 -2.76 15.60 -9.84
C ASP A 137 -1.84 16.64 -10.52
N LEU A 138 -0.53 16.36 -10.51
CA LEU A 138 0.52 17.19 -11.14
C LEU A 138 1.19 16.44 -12.29
N LEU A 139 0.39 15.94 -13.24
CA LEU A 139 0.89 15.20 -14.44
C LEU A 139 1.35 16.12 -15.59
N SER A 140 1.74 17.35 -15.25
CA SER A 140 2.32 18.33 -16.15
C SER A 140 3.24 19.27 -15.35
N ILE A 141 3.85 20.25 -16.02
CA ILE A 141 4.61 21.29 -15.32
C ILE A 141 3.63 22.17 -14.54
N GLY A 142 3.89 22.42 -13.26
CA GLY A 142 3.00 23.23 -12.43
C GLY A 142 3.71 23.92 -11.27
N GLN A 143 2.99 24.86 -10.64
CA GLN A 143 3.50 25.61 -9.50
C GLN A 143 3.23 24.82 -8.21
N VAL A 144 4.27 24.65 -7.40
CA VAL A 144 4.20 23.93 -6.13
C VAL A 144 4.80 24.74 -5.00
N LYS A 145 4.34 24.45 -3.79
CA LYS A 145 5.00 24.84 -2.54
C LYS A 145 5.70 23.63 -1.95
N LEU A 146 6.98 23.78 -1.63
CA LEU A 146 7.80 22.81 -0.91
C LEU A 146 7.92 23.24 0.55
N GLU A 147 7.69 22.30 1.44
CA GLU A 147 7.84 22.46 2.89
C GLU A 147 8.78 21.36 3.39
N VAL A 148 10.01 21.73 3.77
CA VAL A 148 10.97 20.79 4.35
C VAL A 148 10.51 20.44 5.76
N LEU A 149 10.16 19.17 5.97
CA LEU A 149 9.65 18.69 7.26
C LEU A 149 10.80 18.21 8.15
N LYS A 150 11.78 17.50 7.54
CA LYS A 150 12.87 16.85 8.27
C LYS A 150 14.09 16.63 7.37
N TYR A 151 15.27 16.94 7.89
CA TYR A 151 16.56 16.54 7.31
C TYR A 151 16.92 15.10 7.71
N PRO A 152 17.75 14.37 6.92
CA PRO A 152 18.24 13.06 7.33
C PRO A 152 18.97 13.16 8.68
N GLN A 153 18.90 12.07 9.47
CA GLN A 153 19.67 11.92 10.71
C GLN A 153 21.06 11.37 10.44
#